data_AF-A0A2K8JM72-F1
#
_entry.id   AF-A0A2K8JM72-F1
#
_cell.length_a   1.000
_cell.length_b   1.000
_cell.length_c   1.000
_cell.angle_alpha   90.00
_cell.angle_beta   90.00
_cell.angle_gamma   90.00
#
_symmetry.space_group_name_H-M   'P 1'
#
loop_
_entity.id
_entity.type
_entity.pdbx_description
1 polymer ?
#
loop_
_entity_poly.entity_id
_entity_poly.type
_entity_poly.pdbx_seq_one_letter_code
_entity_poly.pdbx_strand_id
1 'polypeptide(L)'
;MLSTTNILCSCCYLLILVQCVYSQSDLPYKGYSGYRIRNNSKRLIFHNEQTIAVVEFLPRKVFANCELIEVLDRNVKVEALYNLSKTINREPKEISFRQMMDLINACAHLPDPNFKQSNLNRASNPLVLEGTYWCGAGDTALNYFDLGPDYKVDKCCRSHDLCPKKVRSRTTDYSVENTSPIVTMSHCDCDNALYNCLKDTRNSIADVMGKIYFNILRPKCLVGEGNVLKAVSNKNEY
;
A
#
# COMPACT_ATOMS: atom_id res chain seq x y z
N MET A 1 -28.98 -44.66 31.93
CA MET A 1 -28.61 -46.08 31.75
C MET A 1 -28.11 -46.24 30.33
N LEU A 2 -26.86 -46.71 30.21
CA LEU A 2 -26.23 -47.40 29.08
C LEU A 2 -26.19 -46.66 27.72
N SER A 3 -25.05 -46.26 27.16
CA SER A 3 -23.77 -46.94 26.86
C SER A 3 -23.58 -47.06 25.34
N THR A 4 -22.64 -46.25 24.84
CA THR A 4 -21.54 -46.59 23.90
C THR A 4 -21.87 -47.05 22.47
N THR A 5 -21.23 -46.46 21.46
CA THR A 5 -19.87 -46.83 20.98
C THR A 5 -19.23 -45.63 20.22
N ASN A 6 -18.03 -45.12 20.57
CA ASN A 6 -16.63 -45.59 20.32
C ASN A 6 -16.21 -45.42 18.83
N ILE A 7 -15.11 -44.78 18.40
CA ILE A 7 -13.67 -44.74 18.80
C ILE A 7 -13.01 -43.58 18.00
N LEU A 8 -12.32 -42.58 18.60
CA LEU A 8 -10.92 -42.53 19.08
C LEU A 8 -9.85 -42.30 17.97
N CYS A 9 -9.13 -41.17 18.03
CA CYS A 9 -7.66 -41.09 17.95
C CYS A 9 -7.21 -39.65 18.31
N SER A 10 -7.08 -39.34 19.59
CA SER A 10 -5.85 -39.36 20.39
C SER A 10 -5.01 -38.08 20.26
N CYS A 11 -5.23 -37.19 21.21
CA CYS A 11 -4.31 -36.11 21.57
C CYS A 11 -3.00 -36.70 22.11
N CYS A 12 -1.86 -36.24 21.60
CA CYS A 12 -0.61 -36.27 22.36
C CYS A 12 -0.29 -34.87 22.85
N TYR A 13 -0.01 -34.81 24.15
CA TYR A 13 0.33 -33.66 24.96
C TYR A 13 1.56 -32.92 24.45
N LEU A 14 1.46 -31.59 24.33
CA LEU A 14 2.51 -30.71 24.87
C LEU A 14 1.89 -29.36 25.26
N LEU A 15 1.90 -29.10 26.57
CA LEU A 15 1.63 -27.81 27.17
C LEU A 15 2.72 -26.81 26.75
N ILE A 16 2.44 -26.02 25.72
CA ILE A 16 3.02 -24.69 25.59
C ILE A 16 1.83 -23.75 25.57
N LEU A 17 1.70 -22.95 26.63
CA LEU A 17 0.93 -21.72 26.61
C LEU A 17 1.59 -20.80 25.58
N VAL A 18 1.34 -21.07 24.29
CA VAL A 18 1.46 -20.04 23.27
C VAL A 18 0.30 -19.12 23.58
N GLN A 19 0.57 -18.13 24.44
CA GLN A 19 -0.16 -16.89 24.34
C GLN A 19 -0.10 -16.51 22.86
N CYS A 20 -1.22 -16.64 22.16
CA CYS A 20 -1.40 -15.97 20.89
C CYS A 20 -1.13 -14.50 21.19
N VAL A 21 0.07 -14.04 20.88
CA VAL A 21 0.37 -12.62 20.82
C VAL A 21 -0.47 -12.14 19.65
N TYR A 22 -1.64 -11.57 19.97
CA TYR A 22 -2.46 -10.83 19.02
C TYR A 22 -1.61 -9.69 18.49
N SER A 23 -1.00 -9.88 17.31
CA SER A 23 -0.29 -8.82 16.63
C SER A 23 -1.33 -7.93 15.96
N GLN A 24 -1.49 -6.73 16.48
CA GLN A 24 -1.99 -5.52 15.84
C GLN A 24 -2.56 -5.66 14.42
N SER A 25 -3.82 -6.09 14.29
CA SER A 25 -4.99 -5.28 13.86
C SER A 25 -6.08 -6.17 13.26
N ASP A 26 -7.27 -6.21 13.85
CA ASP A 26 -8.50 -6.81 13.28
C ASP A 26 -9.06 -6.02 12.08
N LEU A 27 -8.20 -5.39 11.27
CA LEU A 27 -8.58 -4.69 10.04
C LEU A 27 -8.14 -5.53 8.84
N PRO A 28 -9.01 -5.74 7.84
CA PRO A 28 -8.70 -6.58 6.67
C PRO A 28 -7.70 -5.95 5.70
N TYR A 29 -7.25 -4.72 5.98
CA TYR A 29 -6.26 -3.97 5.21
C TYR A 29 -5.34 -3.23 6.17
N LYS A 30 -4.12 -3.02 5.70
CA LYS A 30 -3.08 -2.36 6.47
C LYS A 30 -3.49 -0.92 6.83
N GLY A 31 -3.68 -0.67 8.12
CA GLY A 31 -3.34 0.62 8.72
C GLY A 31 -4.11 1.85 8.25
N TYR A 32 -5.44 1.78 8.04
CA TYR A 32 -6.23 3.02 8.07
C TYR A 32 -6.23 3.58 9.50
N SER A 33 -5.46 4.64 9.70
CA SER A 33 -5.31 5.32 10.98
C SER A 33 -6.56 6.10 11.38
N GLY A 34 -7.38 6.50 10.39
CA GLY A 34 -8.52 7.38 10.62
C GLY A 34 -8.12 8.80 11.04
N TYR A 35 -6.84 9.15 10.89
CA TYR A 35 -6.30 10.45 11.25
C TYR A 35 -7.08 11.56 10.54
N ARG A 36 -7.35 12.63 11.29
CA ARG A 36 -8.18 13.74 10.84
C ARG A 36 -7.59 15.05 11.30
N ILE A 37 -7.49 16.02 10.38
CA ILE A 37 -6.98 17.36 10.67
C ILE A 37 -7.96 18.14 11.53
N ARG A 38 -9.26 18.09 11.22
CA ARG A 38 -10.31 18.77 12.03
C ARG A 38 -11.61 17.98 12.11
N ASN A 39 -12.25 17.98 13.28
CA ASN A 39 -13.54 17.31 13.51
C ASN A 39 -14.71 17.80 12.62
N ASN A 40 -14.62 19.02 12.08
CA ASN A 40 -15.64 19.60 11.20
C ASN A 40 -15.27 19.58 9.70
N SER A 41 -14.16 18.94 9.33
CA SER A 41 -13.78 18.79 7.92
C SER A 41 -14.73 17.86 7.18
N LYS A 42 -14.74 17.90 5.85
CA LYS A 42 -15.46 16.94 5.03
C LYS A 42 -14.49 15.87 4.55
N ARG A 43 -14.77 14.60 4.83
CA ARG A 43 -14.05 13.48 4.23
C ARG A 43 -14.80 12.94 3.03
N LEU A 44 -14.08 12.46 2.01
CA LEU A 44 -14.60 11.74 0.86
C LEU A 44 -13.79 10.46 0.67
N ILE A 45 -14.42 9.45 0.05
CA ILE A 45 -13.80 8.17 -0.25
C ILE A 45 -13.78 8.02 -1.76
N PHE A 46 -12.60 7.84 -2.33
CA PHE A 46 -12.39 7.51 -3.72
C PHE A 46 -11.75 6.15 -3.83
N HIS A 47 -11.96 5.45 -4.94
CA HIS A 47 -11.23 4.22 -5.21
C HIS A 47 -10.99 4.01 -6.69
N ASN A 48 -9.93 3.29 -7.01
CA ASN A 48 -9.63 2.77 -8.33
C ASN A 48 -8.86 1.47 -8.12
N GLU A 49 -9.33 0.38 -8.73
CA GLU A 49 -8.57 -0.88 -8.77
C GLU A 49 -8.10 -1.32 -7.37
N GLN A 50 -6.80 -1.44 -7.13
CA GLN A 50 -6.22 -1.91 -5.85
C GLN A 50 -5.93 -0.79 -4.83
N THR A 51 -6.45 0.43 -5.04
CA THR A 51 -6.20 1.59 -4.16
C THR A 51 -7.50 2.28 -3.75
N ILE A 52 -7.64 2.54 -2.45
CA ILE A 52 -8.69 3.40 -1.87
C ILE A 52 -8.01 4.67 -1.33
N ALA A 53 -8.62 5.83 -1.56
CA ALA A 53 -8.18 7.11 -1.06
C ALA A 53 -9.25 7.73 -0.15
N VAL A 54 -8.90 7.96 1.12
CA VAL A 54 -9.71 8.75 2.05
C VAL A 54 -9.12 10.14 2.10
N VAL A 55 -9.85 11.12 1.58
CA VAL A 55 -9.39 12.51 1.49
C VAL A 55 -10.17 13.42 2.40
N GLU A 56 -9.54 14.47 2.90
CA GLU A 56 -10.12 15.44 3.82
C GLU A 56 -10.01 16.86 3.26
N PHE A 57 -11.15 17.55 3.26
CA PHE A 57 -11.27 18.95 2.88
C PHE A 57 -11.70 19.79 4.07
N LEU A 58 -10.97 20.86 4.33
CA LEU A 58 -11.37 21.91 5.27
C LEU A 58 -12.50 22.77 4.67
N PRO A 59 -13.16 23.64 5.48
CA PRO A 59 -14.08 24.63 4.96
C PRO A 59 -13.47 25.41 3.77
N ARG A 60 -14.31 25.84 2.83
CA ARG A 60 -13.91 26.44 1.53
C ARG A 60 -13.19 25.49 0.56
N LYS A 61 -13.33 24.17 0.73
CA LYS A 61 -12.80 23.13 -0.17
C LYS A 61 -11.27 23.08 -0.25
N VAL A 62 -10.58 23.45 0.82
CA VAL A 62 -9.11 23.31 0.89
C VAL A 62 -8.75 21.85 1.15
N PHE A 63 -8.04 21.21 0.21
CA PHE A 63 -7.52 19.85 0.36
C PHE A 63 -6.44 19.84 1.43
N ALA A 64 -6.63 19.05 2.49
CA ALA A 64 -5.85 19.20 3.72
C ALA A 64 -5.24 17.92 4.27
N ASN A 65 -5.80 16.75 3.93
CA ASN A 65 -5.25 15.47 4.32
C ASN A 65 -5.69 14.37 3.35
N CYS A 66 -4.89 13.31 3.27
CA CYS A 66 -5.11 12.17 2.42
C CYS A 66 -4.49 10.94 3.06
N GLU A 67 -5.24 9.84 3.08
CA GLU A 67 -4.78 8.53 3.50
C GLU A 67 -5.13 7.53 2.41
N LEU A 68 -4.10 6.89 1.85
CA LEU A 68 -4.24 5.90 0.79
C LEU A 68 -4.09 4.50 1.39
N ILE A 69 -4.92 3.58 0.92
CA ILE A 69 -5.05 2.22 1.43
C ILE A 69 -4.89 1.25 0.27
N GLU A 70 -3.97 0.30 0.41
CA GLU A 70 -3.77 -0.82 -0.51
C GLU A 70 -4.85 -1.90 -0.25
N VAL A 71 -5.52 -2.35 -1.31
CA VAL A 71 -6.51 -3.43 -1.27
C VAL A 71 -6.30 -4.40 -2.43
N LEU A 72 -5.54 -5.46 -2.18
CA LEU A 72 -5.12 -6.42 -3.21
C LEU A 72 -6.22 -7.41 -3.58
N ASP A 73 -6.97 -7.88 -2.58
CA ASP A 73 -8.06 -8.83 -2.77
C ASP A 73 -9.38 -8.10 -2.97
N ARG A 74 -10.19 -8.60 -3.92
CA ARG A 74 -11.46 -7.97 -4.28
C ARG A 74 -12.48 -8.02 -3.14
N ASN A 75 -12.53 -9.10 -2.36
CA ASN A 75 -13.46 -9.22 -1.23
C ASN A 75 -13.03 -8.27 -0.11
N VAL A 76 -11.72 -8.21 0.18
CA VAL A 76 -11.14 -7.25 1.13
C VAL A 76 -11.48 -5.81 0.72
N LYS A 77 -11.38 -5.47 -0.57
CA LYS A 77 -11.77 -4.15 -1.08
C LYS A 77 -13.24 -3.84 -0.81
N VAL A 78 -14.14 -4.77 -1.10
CA VAL A 78 -15.59 -4.59 -0.88
C VAL A 78 -15.89 -4.36 0.60
N GLU A 79 -15.28 -5.15 1.48
CA GLU A 79 -15.41 -5.00 2.94
C GLU A 79 -14.84 -3.65 3.41
N ALA A 80 -13.66 -3.28 2.94
CA ALA A 80 -13.02 -2.01 3.27
C ALA A 80 -13.89 -0.82 2.89
N LEU A 81 -14.43 -0.81 1.66
CA LEU A 81 -15.32 0.24 1.17
C LEU A 81 -16.61 0.31 1.98
N TYR A 82 -17.20 -0.83 2.34
CA TYR A 82 -18.39 -0.89 3.20
C TYR A 82 -18.11 -0.29 4.58
N ASN A 83 -17.04 -0.73 5.25
CA ASN A 83 -16.66 -0.25 6.58
C ASN A 83 -16.32 1.24 6.59
N LEU A 84 -15.57 1.72 5.60
CA LEU A 84 -15.25 3.14 5.43
C LEU A 84 -16.52 3.97 5.17
N SER A 85 -17.42 3.48 4.32
CA SER A 85 -18.70 4.13 4.02
C SER A 85 -19.53 4.37 5.28
N LYS A 86 -19.66 3.34 6.13
CA LYS A 86 -20.36 3.43 7.42
C LYS A 86 -19.66 4.37 8.40
N THR A 87 -18.34 4.27 8.51
CA THR A 87 -17.54 5.06 9.48
C THR A 87 -17.49 6.55 9.12
N ILE A 88 -17.38 6.87 7.83
CA ILE A 88 -17.26 8.24 7.33
C ILE A 88 -18.63 8.85 7.00
N ASN A 89 -19.66 8.01 6.89
CA ASN A 89 -21.01 8.38 6.44
C ASN A 89 -21.00 9.06 5.07
N ARG A 90 -20.28 8.44 4.11
CA ARG A 90 -20.14 8.90 2.74
C ARG A 90 -20.05 7.71 1.79
N GLU A 91 -20.75 7.83 0.67
CA GLU A 91 -20.66 6.84 -0.40
C GLU A 91 -19.28 6.89 -1.07
N PRO A 92 -18.60 5.73 -1.22
CA PRO A 92 -17.38 5.63 -1.98
C PRO A 92 -17.61 5.89 -3.47
N LYS A 93 -16.68 6.61 -4.10
CA LYS A 93 -16.76 6.96 -5.52
C LYS A 93 -15.64 6.30 -6.30
N GLU A 94 -16.00 5.53 -7.31
CA GLU A 94 -15.05 5.05 -8.29
C GLU A 94 -14.57 6.21 -9.16
N ILE A 95 -13.26 6.31 -9.36
CA ILE A 95 -12.62 7.27 -10.26
C ILE A 95 -11.74 6.55 -11.27
N SER A 96 -11.42 7.22 -12.38
CA SER A 96 -10.51 6.66 -13.39
C SER A 96 -9.09 6.47 -12.85
N PHE A 97 -8.32 5.60 -13.50
CA PHE A 97 -6.90 5.39 -13.19
C PHE A 97 -6.12 6.71 -13.20
N ARG A 98 -6.33 7.56 -14.22
CA ARG A 98 -5.66 8.86 -14.34
C ARG A 98 -6.01 9.79 -13.17
N GLN A 99 -7.30 9.89 -12.82
CA GLN A 99 -7.73 10.70 -11.68
C GLN A 99 -7.15 10.18 -10.35
N MET A 100 -7.01 8.86 -10.19
CA MET A 100 -6.38 8.30 -9.00
C MET A 100 -4.88 8.61 -8.98
N MET A 101 -4.18 8.52 -10.11
CA MET A 101 -2.77 8.93 -10.20
C MET A 101 -2.58 10.42 -9.86
N ASP A 102 -3.43 11.30 -10.38
CA ASP A 102 -3.43 12.72 -10.03
C ASP A 102 -3.66 12.94 -8.53
N LEU A 103 -4.58 12.17 -7.94
CA LEU A 103 -4.87 12.23 -6.51
C LEU A 103 -3.69 11.72 -5.67
N ILE A 104 -3.09 10.58 -6.02
CA ILE A 104 -1.89 10.03 -5.34
C ILE A 104 -0.76 11.06 -5.35
N ASN A 105 -0.53 11.70 -6.50
CA ASN A 105 0.46 12.76 -6.62
C ASN A 105 0.12 13.96 -5.72
N ALA A 106 -1.13 14.41 -5.71
CA ALA A 106 -1.56 15.49 -4.81
C ALA A 106 -1.39 15.12 -3.32
N CYS A 107 -1.67 13.87 -2.95
CA CYS A 107 -1.49 13.36 -1.59
C CYS A 107 -0.02 13.37 -1.14
N ALA A 108 0.92 13.06 -2.04
CA ALA A 108 2.36 13.08 -1.73
C ALA A 108 2.87 14.50 -1.38
N HIS A 109 2.24 15.54 -1.94
CA HIS A 109 2.60 16.94 -1.72
C HIS A 109 1.96 17.57 -0.47
N LEU A 110 1.06 16.85 0.22
CA LEU A 110 0.54 17.30 1.50
C LEU A 110 1.59 17.18 2.61
N PRO A 111 1.53 18.06 3.62
CA PRO A 111 2.29 17.85 4.85
C PRO A 111 1.75 16.63 5.58
N ASP A 112 2.61 15.66 5.90
CA ASP A 112 2.22 14.53 6.73
C ASP A 112 2.12 14.98 8.19
N PRO A 113 1.19 14.39 8.97
CA PRO A 113 1.19 14.59 10.41
C PRO A 113 2.53 14.16 11.00
N ASN A 114 2.98 14.85 12.05
CA ASN A 114 4.11 14.40 12.87
C ASN A 114 3.71 13.12 13.61
N PHE A 115 3.76 11.97 12.93
CA PHE A 115 3.55 10.67 13.52
C PHE A 115 4.77 10.35 14.37
N LYS A 116 4.68 10.65 15.67
CA LYS A 116 5.70 10.22 16.62
C LYS A 116 5.61 8.71 16.74
N GLN A 117 6.63 8.04 16.23
CA GLN A 117 6.84 6.61 16.37
C GLN A 117 6.75 6.26 17.87
N SER A 118 5.63 5.65 18.29
CA SER A 118 5.61 4.95 19.57
C SER A 118 6.64 3.82 19.48
N ASN A 119 7.21 3.41 20.62
CA ASN A 119 8.18 2.31 20.74
C ASN A 119 7.58 0.96 20.29
N LEU A 120 7.26 0.83 19.00
CA LEU A 120 6.76 -0.37 18.37
C LEU A 120 7.95 -1.12 17.80
N ASN A 121 8.12 -2.38 18.21
CA ASN A 121 9.12 -3.28 17.66
C ASN A 121 8.76 -3.55 16.20
N ARG A 122 9.40 -2.81 15.31
CA ARG A 122 9.22 -2.96 13.87
C ARG A 122 9.84 -4.27 13.40
N ALA A 123 9.11 -5.00 12.57
CA ALA A 123 9.66 -6.13 11.84
C ALA A 123 10.81 -5.64 10.93
N SER A 124 12.01 -6.16 11.13
CA SER A 124 13.15 -5.86 10.27
C SER A 124 12.95 -6.52 8.89
N ASN A 125 13.07 -5.74 7.82
CA ASN A 125 13.11 -6.27 6.45
C ASN A 125 14.41 -5.79 5.78
N PRO A 126 15.39 -6.68 5.53
CA PRO A 126 16.67 -6.30 4.92
C PRO A 126 16.55 -5.90 3.44
N LEU A 127 15.39 -6.10 2.82
CA LEU A 127 15.10 -5.70 1.45
C LEU A 127 14.49 -4.30 1.34
N VAL A 128 14.35 -3.60 2.48
CA VAL A 128 13.95 -2.19 2.54
C VAL A 128 15.19 -1.35 2.82
N LEU A 129 15.39 -0.29 2.03
CA LEU A 129 16.55 0.59 2.16
C LEU A 129 16.56 1.29 3.52
N GLU A 130 17.73 1.31 4.16
CA GLU A 130 17.92 2.05 5.41
C GLU A 130 17.53 3.52 5.26
N GLY A 131 16.92 4.09 6.30
CA GLY A 131 16.38 5.45 6.26
C GLY A 131 14.99 5.57 5.61
N THR A 132 14.46 4.50 5.03
CA THR A 132 13.14 4.45 4.37
C THR A 132 12.31 3.28 4.88
N TYR A 133 10.99 3.39 4.78
CA TYR A 133 10.06 2.38 5.26
C TYR A 133 9.26 1.72 4.14
N TRP A 134 9.20 2.35 2.97
CA TRP A 134 8.47 1.93 1.77
C TRP A 134 9.39 1.55 0.61
N CYS A 135 10.67 1.91 0.62
CA CYS A 135 11.55 1.62 -0.52
C CYS A 135 12.16 0.22 -0.43
N GLY A 136 11.48 -0.79 -0.98
CA GLY A 136 12.00 -2.16 -0.98
C GLY A 136 11.09 -3.22 -1.56
N ALA A 137 11.47 -4.49 -1.35
CA ALA A 137 10.58 -5.62 -1.61
C ALA A 137 9.61 -5.78 -0.43
N GLY A 138 8.40 -5.25 -0.60
CA GLY A 138 7.48 -4.99 0.51
C GLY A 138 7.92 -3.76 1.30
N ASP A 139 7.35 -3.58 2.48
CA ASP A 139 7.58 -2.38 3.29
C ASP A 139 7.58 -2.72 4.79
N THR A 140 8.04 -1.80 5.63
CA THR A 140 8.00 -1.90 7.11
C THR A 140 7.18 -0.79 7.76
N ALA A 141 6.48 0.02 6.96
CA ALA A 141 5.61 1.07 7.44
C ALA A 141 4.39 0.48 8.14
N LEU A 142 3.91 1.12 9.21
CA LEU A 142 2.75 0.67 9.97
C LEU A 142 1.41 1.17 9.38
N ASN A 143 1.45 2.33 8.73
CA ASN A 143 0.31 2.98 8.09
C ASN A 143 0.80 3.98 7.04
N TYR A 144 -0.11 4.60 6.30
CA TYR A 144 0.19 5.56 5.23
C TYR A 144 1.11 6.72 5.68
N PHE A 145 0.96 7.21 6.91
CA PHE A 145 1.72 8.35 7.43
C PHE A 145 3.07 7.96 8.07
N ASP A 146 3.35 6.67 8.21
CA ASP A 146 4.61 6.17 8.76
C ASP A 146 5.70 6.23 7.69
N LEU A 147 6.52 7.29 7.75
CA LEU A 147 7.64 7.55 6.85
C LEU A 147 8.96 7.50 7.62
N GLY A 148 10.00 7.03 6.96
CA GLY A 148 11.36 6.98 7.46
C GLY A 148 12.03 8.35 7.54
N PRO A 149 13.24 8.42 8.14
CA PRO A 149 14.05 9.63 8.20
C PRO A 149 14.19 10.35 6.85
N ASP A 150 14.39 9.60 5.76
CA ASP A 150 14.48 10.11 4.39
C ASP A 150 13.10 10.24 3.73
N TYR A 151 12.18 10.91 4.43
CA TYR A 151 10.76 11.00 4.10
C TYR A 151 10.48 11.43 2.65
N LYS A 152 11.34 12.24 2.03
CA LYS A 152 11.17 12.64 0.62
C LYS A 152 11.33 11.47 -0.34
N VAL A 153 12.34 10.63 -0.15
CA VAL A 153 12.57 9.42 -0.94
C VAL A 153 11.49 8.40 -0.63
N ASP A 154 11.17 8.27 0.66
CA ASP A 154 10.18 7.32 1.14
C ASP A 154 8.77 7.60 0.60
N LYS A 155 8.41 8.88 0.44
CA LYS A 155 7.18 9.28 -0.27
C LYS A 155 7.13 8.80 -1.71
N CYS A 156 8.23 8.84 -2.45
CA CYS A 156 8.26 8.35 -3.83
C CYS A 156 7.92 6.86 -3.87
N CYS A 157 8.52 6.07 -2.98
CA CYS A 157 8.27 4.64 -2.86
C CYS A 157 6.86 4.34 -2.36
N ARG A 158 6.36 5.05 -1.34
CA ARG A 158 4.97 4.95 -0.85
C ARG A 158 3.96 5.16 -1.98
N SER A 159 4.14 6.23 -2.78
CA SER A 159 3.26 6.51 -3.91
C SER A 159 3.31 5.43 -4.99
N HIS A 160 4.48 4.85 -5.24
CA HIS A 160 4.67 3.74 -6.19
C HIS A 160 4.05 2.43 -5.67
N ASP A 161 4.29 2.10 -4.41
CA ASP A 161 3.68 0.95 -3.74
C ASP A 161 2.17 1.05 -3.74
N LEU A 162 1.59 2.24 -3.72
CA LEU A 162 0.13 2.45 -3.77
C LEU A 162 -0.41 2.62 -5.20
N CYS A 163 0.34 2.15 -6.20
CA CYS A 163 -0.11 2.11 -7.59
C CYS A 163 -1.44 1.34 -7.69
N PRO A 164 -2.49 1.92 -8.33
CA PRO A 164 -3.80 1.27 -8.41
C PRO A 164 -3.80 -0.03 -9.20
N LYS A 165 -2.88 -0.20 -10.16
CA LYS A 165 -2.81 -1.37 -11.04
C LYS A 165 -1.43 -1.99 -10.97
N LYS A 166 -1.34 -3.18 -10.38
CA LYS A 166 -0.10 -3.94 -10.26
C LYS A 166 -0.35 -5.43 -10.13
N VAL A 167 0.67 -6.22 -10.47
CA VAL A 167 0.70 -7.68 -10.31
C VAL A 167 1.87 -8.03 -9.39
N ARG A 168 1.58 -8.59 -8.21
CA ARG A 168 2.62 -8.94 -7.23
C ARG A 168 3.54 -10.04 -7.75
N SER A 169 4.73 -10.13 -7.17
CA SER A 169 5.69 -11.21 -7.46
C SER A 169 5.03 -12.59 -7.36
N ARG A 170 5.26 -13.46 -8.34
CA ARG A 170 4.74 -14.84 -8.41
C ARG A 170 3.20 -14.93 -8.36
N THR A 171 2.50 -13.92 -8.87
CA THR A 171 1.04 -13.93 -8.97
C THR A 171 0.59 -13.64 -10.40
N THR A 172 -0.67 -13.95 -10.67
CA THR A 172 -1.35 -13.63 -11.92
C THR A 172 -2.54 -12.76 -11.61
N ASP A 173 -2.62 -11.61 -12.26
CA ASP A 173 -3.76 -10.71 -12.19
C ASP A 173 -3.90 -9.97 -13.54
N TYR A 174 -5.08 -9.47 -13.87
CA TYR A 174 -5.37 -8.85 -15.17
C TYR A 174 -5.01 -9.74 -16.38
N SER A 175 -5.04 -11.07 -16.20
CA SER A 175 -4.55 -12.07 -17.17
C SER A 175 -3.06 -11.93 -17.54
N VAL A 176 -2.28 -11.30 -16.66
CA VAL A 176 -0.83 -11.13 -16.77
C VAL A 176 -0.15 -11.87 -15.62
N GLU A 177 0.73 -12.80 -15.96
CA GLU A 177 1.55 -13.52 -14.98
C GLU A 177 2.84 -12.74 -14.69
N ASN A 178 3.10 -12.44 -13.41
CA ASN A 178 4.37 -11.90 -12.96
C ASN A 178 5.24 -13.03 -12.40
N THR A 179 6.15 -13.56 -13.21
CA THR A 179 7.08 -14.63 -12.82
C THR A 179 8.24 -14.15 -11.95
N SER A 180 8.41 -12.83 -11.76
CA SER A 180 9.48 -12.27 -10.93
C SER A 180 9.35 -12.75 -9.48
N PRO A 181 10.45 -13.20 -8.85
CA PRO A 181 10.42 -13.70 -7.50
C PRO A 181 10.37 -12.61 -6.43
N ILE A 182 10.78 -11.38 -6.77
CA ILE A 182 11.06 -10.31 -5.79
C ILE A 182 10.45 -8.96 -6.15
N VAL A 183 10.06 -8.73 -7.40
CA VAL A 183 9.56 -7.41 -7.83
C VAL A 183 8.10 -7.47 -8.23
N THR A 184 7.32 -6.53 -7.70
CA THR A 184 5.96 -6.26 -8.15
C THR A 184 6.00 -5.52 -9.49
N MET A 185 5.19 -5.97 -10.46
CA MET A 185 5.04 -5.34 -11.76
C MET A 185 3.89 -4.31 -11.67
N SER A 186 4.24 -3.03 -11.65
CA SER A 186 3.28 -1.92 -11.56
C SER A 186 2.90 -1.38 -12.95
N HIS A 187 1.89 -0.52 -13.02
CA HIS A 187 1.58 0.21 -14.25
C HIS A 187 2.73 1.14 -14.66
N CYS A 188 3.01 1.26 -15.96
CA CYS A 188 4.15 2.05 -16.44
C CYS A 188 4.07 3.53 -16.02
N ASP A 189 2.87 4.10 -15.89
CA ASP A 189 2.69 5.47 -15.37
C ASP A 189 3.13 5.59 -13.90
N CYS A 190 2.94 4.55 -13.09
CA CYS A 190 3.44 4.51 -11.71
C CYS A 190 4.96 4.45 -11.69
N ASP A 191 5.57 3.64 -12.57
CA ASP A 191 7.02 3.54 -12.70
C ASP A 191 7.65 4.85 -13.21
N ASN A 192 7.00 5.53 -14.16
CA ASN A 192 7.42 6.85 -14.64
C ASN A 192 7.32 7.91 -13.53
N ALA A 193 6.26 7.88 -12.73
CA ALA A 193 6.10 8.77 -11.58
C ALA A 193 7.19 8.52 -10.52
N LEU A 194 7.52 7.25 -10.24
CA LEU A 194 8.61 6.88 -9.34
C LEU A 194 9.95 7.42 -9.87
N TYR A 195 10.25 7.18 -11.15
CA TYR A 195 11.49 7.64 -11.78
C TYR A 195 11.70 9.15 -11.61
N ASN A 196 10.68 9.94 -11.99
CA ASN A 196 10.75 11.40 -11.90
C ASN A 196 10.85 11.87 -10.45
N CYS A 197 10.05 11.29 -9.55
CA CYS A 197 10.08 11.64 -8.13
C CYS A 197 11.47 11.41 -7.52
N LEU A 198 12.08 10.25 -7.77
CA LEU A 198 13.43 9.94 -7.29
C LEU A 198 14.46 10.92 -7.84
N LYS A 199 14.42 11.25 -9.14
CA LYS A 199 15.32 12.25 -9.76
C LYS A 199 15.18 13.63 -9.14
N ASP A 200 13.96 14.05 -8.84
CA ASP A 200 13.68 15.37 -8.29
C ASP A 200 14.13 15.53 -6.83
N THR A 201 14.24 14.44 -6.06
CA THR A 201 14.67 14.51 -4.66
C THR A 201 16.12 14.95 -4.46
N ARG A 202 17.00 14.74 -5.45
CA ARG A 202 18.46 15.00 -5.38
C ARG A 202 19.11 14.43 -4.11
N ASN A 203 18.83 13.16 -3.81
CA ASN A 203 19.27 12.45 -2.61
C ASN A 203 20.00 11.15 -2.99
N SER A 204 21.11 10.81 -2.32
CA SER A 204 21.91 9.61 -2.63
C SER A 204 21.15 8.29 -2.43
N ILE A 205 20.22 8.22 -1.48
CA ILE A 205 19.33 7.06 -1.27
C ILE A 205 18.37 6.93 -2.45
N ALA A 206 17.87 8.05 -2.99
CA ALA A 206 17.08 8.01 -4.21
C ALA A 206 17.89 7.53 -5.42
N ASP A 207 19.18 7.93 -5.51
CA ASP A 207 20.07 7.43 -6.57
C ASP A 207 20.30 5.93 -6.48
N VAL A 208 20.51 5.41 -5.27
CA VAL A 208 20.63 3.97 -5.02
C VAL A 208 19.34 3.26 -5.39
N MET A 209 18.19 3.74 -4.92
CA MET A 209 16.89 3.14 -5.20
C MET A 209 16.59 3.12 -6.71
N GLY A 210 16.84 4.24 -7.38
CA GLY A 210 16.66 4.37 -8.83
C GLY A 210 17.51 3.38 -9.62
N LYS A 211 18.79 3.25 -9.29
CA LYS A 211 19.70 2.27 -9.93
C LYS A 211 19.26 0.83 -9.67
N ILE A 212 18.89 0.50 -8.42
CA ILE A 212 18.40 -0.84 -8.08
C ILE A 212 17.16 -1.17 -8.90
N TYR A 213 16.15 -0.28 -8.91
CA TYR A 213 14.88 -0.56 -9.57
C TYR A 213 14.98 -0.56 -11.10
N PHE A 214 15.52 0.51 -11.69
CA PHE A 214 15.47 0.72 -13.14
C PHE A 214 16.66 0.14 -13.91
N ASN A 215 17.82 -0.05 -13.27
CA ASN A 215 19.02 -0.53 -13.99
C ASN A 215 19.35 -1.98 -13.66
N ILE A 216 19.15 -2.42 -12.41
CA ILE A 216 19.48 -3.77 -11.96
C ILE A 216 18.28 -4.71 -12.08
N LEU A 217 17.16 -4.38 -11.42
CA LEU A 217 15.98 -5.24 -11.37
C LEU A 217 15.17 -5.21 -12.68
N ARG A 218 15.11 -4.04 -13.33
CA ARG A 218 14.46 -3.84 -14.64
C ARG A 218 13.10 -4.54 -14.75
N PRO A 219 12.16 -4.28 -13.82
CA PRO A 219 10.86 -4.93 -13.90
C PRO A 219 10.16 -4.55 -15.20
N LYS A 220 9.35 -5.46 -15.73
CA LYS A 220 8.33 -5.09 -16.71
C LYS A 220 7.27 -4.22 -16.03
N CYS A 221 6.54 -3.45 -16.82
CA CYS A 221 5.42 -2.65 -16.36
C CYS A 221 4.16 -2.92 -17.20
N LEU A 222 3.00 -2.55 -16.68
CA LEU A 222 1.71 -2.79 -17.33
C LEU A 222 1.31 -1.59 -18.20
N VAL A 223 0.76 -1.86 -19.38
CA VAL A 223 0.06 -0.88 -20.23
C VAL A 223 -1.34 -1.38 -20.59
N GLY A 224 -2.30 -0.46 -20.69
CA GLY A 224 -3.67 -0.75 -21.14
C GLY A 224 -4.72 -0.01 -20.32
N GLU A 225 -5.99 -0.24 -20.65
CA GLU A 225 -7.14 0.38 -19.98
C GLU A 225 -8.07 -0.68 -19.40
N GLY A 226 -8.80 -0.32 -18.33
CA GLY A 226 -9.64 -1.26 -17.59
C GLY A 226 -8.87 -2.51 -17.17
N ASN A 227 -9.47 -3.68 -17.43
CA ASN A 227 -8.92 -4.99 -17.07
C ASN A 227 -8.06 -5.63 -18.17
N VAL A 228 -7.83 -4.94 -19.29
CA VAL A 228 -7.05 -5.47 -20.43
C VAL A 228 -5.65 -4.87 -20.38
N LEU A 229 -4.78 -5.51 -19.59
CA LEU A 229 -3.39 -5.09 -19.42
C LEU A 229 -2.41 -6.02 -20.14
N LYS A 230 -1.27 -5.47 -20.54
CA LYS A 230 -0.15 -6.21 -21.10
C LYS A 230 1.14 -5.82 -20.41
N ALA A 231 2.01 -6.80 -20.15
CA ALA A 231 3.35 -6.55 -19.68
C ALA A 231 4.26 -6.08 -20.83
N VAL A 232 4.96 -4.98 -20.63
CA VAL A 232 5.96 -4.44 -21.56
C VAL A 232 7.27 -4.17 -20.82
N SER A 233 8.37 -4.08 -21.55
CA SER A 233 9.64 -3.64 -20.95
C SER A 233 9.52 -2.21 -20.41
N ASN A 234 9.99 -1.99 -19.19
CA ASN A 234 10.15 -0.65 -18.66
C ASN A 234 11.27 0.07 -19.44
N LYS A 235 11.02 1.35 -19.77
CA LYS A 235 11.91 2.17 -20.61
C LYS A 235 12.77 3.15 -19.82
N ASN A 236 12.55 3.27 -18.51
CA ASN A 236 13.30 4.18 -17.66
C ASN A 236 14.69 3.62 -17.38
N GLU A 237 15.70 4.49 -17.43
CA GLU A 237 17.09 4.20 -17.08
C GLU A 237 17.61 5.32 -16.17
N TYR A 238 18.09 4.95 -14.98
CA TYR A 238 18.40 5.86 -13.88
C TYR A 238 19.87 6.21 -13.78
#